data_AF-A0A963ZXC2-F1
#
_entry.id   AF-A0A963ZXC2-F1
#
_cell.length_a   1.000
_cell.length_b   1.000
_cell.length_c   1.000
_cell.angle_alpha   90.00
_cell.angle_beta   90.00
_cell.angle_gamma   90.00
#
_symmetry.space_group_name_H-M   'P 1'
#
loop_
_entity.id
_entity.type
_entity.pdbx_description
1 polymer ?
#
loop_
_entity_poly.entity_id
_entity_poly.type
_entity_poly.pdbx_seq_one_letter_code
_entity_poly.pdbx_strand_id
1 'polypeptide(L)'
;MKTSFKFKPIVPVFAMGLFLLPLMQGFKVARQSETRLFEALGMEEFAAKGFIWTSFERGYLYYGSKLETAKKMSAPEKEAVARELCNYVKSYFESDEFLSNYQKWRESYRPQTAPQPMDPALKAMQKENIESVIKQFEELMTDLPDDQKAAYQPAVDAYRQMLTDLDDPNPELTKWSREYPDKPDQLIAQRLRQFLEIAESVDYNAQLKDGPKGKKLFVNPAYEARSREWKYCFRAGKDVMGVAIPFVKAWLGEVEEG
;
A
#
# COMPACT_ATOMS: atom_id res chain seq x y z
N MET A 1 40.46 -9.98 68.39
CA MET A 1 39.27 -9.45 67.70
C MET A 1 39.62 -8.06 67.15
N LYS A 2 40.06 -7.98 65.89
CA LYS A 2 40.37 -6.71 65.19
C LYS A 2 39.86 -6.85 63.76
N THR A 3 38.69 -6.29 63.50
CA THR A 3 38.05 -6.19 62.19
C THR A 3 38.64 -5.00 61.44
N SER A 4 39.33 -5.24 60.31
CA SER A 4 39.79 -4.17 59.41
C SER A 4 38.65 -3.79 58.46
N PHE A 5 38.14 -2.56 58.58
CA PHE A 5 37.20 -1.96 57.63
C PHE A 5 37.98 -1.42 56.42
N LYS A 6 37.74 -1.98 55.22
CA LYS A 6 38.28 -1.44 53.96
C LYS A 6 37.25 -0.46 53.38
N PHE A 7 37.60 0.82 53.32
CA PHE A 7 36.87 1.83 52.54
C PHE A 7 37.08 1.58 51.04
N LYS A 8 36.00 1.46 50.26
CA LYS A 8 36.03 1.55 48.79
C LYS A 8 35.92 3.03 48.39
N PRO A 9 36.60 3.48 47.31
CA PRO A 9 36.42 4.83 46.80
C PRO A 9 35.05 4.97 46.12
N ILE A 10 34.42 6.11 46.38
CA ILE A 10 33.19 6.60 45.77
C ILE A 10 33.52 7.01 44.32
N VAL A 11 32.86 6.40 43.34
CA VAL A 11 32.88 6.85 41.93
C VAL A 11 31.75 7.88 41.77
N PRO A 12 31.98 9.07 41.16
CA PRO A 12 30.97 10.10 41.05
C PRO A 12 29.91 9.72 40.01
N VAL A 13 28.65 9.70 40.43
CA VAL A 13 27.45 9.66 39.59
C VAL A 13 27.29 11.02 38.91
N PHE A 14 28.03 11.28 37.82
CA PHE A 14 27.86 12.48 37.00
C PHE A 14 28.37 12.23 35.56
N ALA A 15 27.64 11.44 34.77
CA ALA A 15 27.82 11.41 33.30
C ALA A 15 26.69 10.66 32.54
N MET A 16 25.43 10.81 32.94
CA MET A 16 24.30 10.19 32.24
C MET A 16 23.20 11.19 31.87
N GLY A 17 23.59 12.45 31.61
CA GLY A 17 22.67 13.56 31.32
C GLY A 17 22.81 14.21 29.95
N LEU A 18 23.79 13.83 29.11
CA LEU A 18 24.12 14.59 27.88
C LEU A 18 23.88 13.86 26.55
N PHE A 19 23.43 12.61 26.54
CA PHE A 19 23.14 11.89 25.30
C PHE A 19 21.65 11.82 24.91
N LEU A 20 20.73 12.30 25.76
CA LEU A 20 19.28 12.32 25.47
C LEU A 20 18.78 13.63 24.85
N LEU A 21 19.56 14.72 24.91
CA LEU A 21 19.20 16.02 24.35
C LEU A 21 19.17 16.07 22.80
N PRO A 22 20.09 15.43 22.05
CA PRO A 22 19.99 15.40 20.59
C PRO A 22 18.81 14.56 20.09
N LEU A 23 18.47 13.48 20.79
CA LEU A 23 17.29 12.65 20.47
C LEU A 23 15.99 13.43 20.64
N MET A 24 15.86 14.23 21.71
CA MET A 24 14.67 15.07 21.92
C MET A 24 14.61 16.29 20.99
N GLN A 25 15.74 16.84 20.54
CA GLN A 25 15.75 17.90 19.53
C GLN A 25 15.44 17.37 18.13
N GLY A 26 15.96 16.20 17.76
CA GLY A 26 15.58 15.51 16.52
C GLY A 26 14.10 15.18 16.48
N PHE A 27 13.53 14.68 17.59
CA PHE A 27 12.09 14.43 17.71
C PHE A 27 11.25 15.71 17.61
N LYS A 28 11.72 16.83 18.16
CA LYS A 28 11.02 18.13 18.06
C LYS A 28 11.08 18.71 16.64
N VAL A 29 12.20 18.59 15.94
CA VAL A 29 12.36 19.10 14.57
C VAL A 29 11.57 18.24 13.58
N ALA A 30 11.62 16.91 13.69
CA ALA A 30 10.82 16.00 12.86
C ALA A 30 9.31 16.23 13.07
N ARG A 31 8.87 16.35 14.33
CA ARG A 31 7.47 16.66 14.65
C ARG A 31 7.03 18.04 14.17
N GLN A 32 7.93 19.04 14.21
CA GLN A 32 7.67 20.37 13.65
C GLN A 32 7.56 20.38 12.12
N SER A 33 8.33 19.54 11.41
CA SER A 33 8.18 19.41 9.94
C SER A 33 6.87 18.73 9.55
N GLU A 34 6.44 17.71 10.28
CA GLU A 34 5.18 16.99 9.99
C GLU A 34 3.95 17.88 10.19
N THR A 35 3.93 18.68 11.26
CA THR A 35 2.84 19.65 11.49
C THR A 35 2.77 20.68 10.35
N ARG A 36 3.91 21.16 9.85
CA ARG A 36 3.98 22.13 8.74
C ARG A 36 3.52 21.53 7.41
N LEU A 37 3.77 20.24 7.16
CA LEU A 37 3.33 19.55 5.95
C LEU A 37 1.80 19.57 5.83
N PHE A 38 1.10 19.16 6.89
CA PHE A 38 -0.36 19.10 6.85
C PHE A 38 -1.01 20.48 6.92
N GLU A 39 -0.40 21.42 7.65
CA GLU A 39 -0.78 22.84 7.58
C GLU A 39 -0.68 23.41 6.15
N ALA A 40 0.40 23.11 5.41
CA ALA A 40 0.57 23.53 4.02
C ALA A 40 -0.52 22.92 3.10
N LEU A 41 -0.95 21.70 3.41
CA LEU A 41 -2.05 21.02 2.72
C LEU A 41 -3.43 21.47 3.21
N GLY A 42 -3.51 22.31 4.26
CA GLY A 42 -4.76 22.77 4.86
C GLY A 42 -5.55 21.64 5.51
N MET A 43 -4.85 20.65 6.08
CA MET A 43 -5.45 19.48 6.70
C MET A 43 -4.87 19.23 8.09
N GLU A 44 -5.63 18.56 8.94
CA GLU A 44 -5.12 18.07 10.22
C GLU A 44 -4.36 16.75 10.00
N GLU A 45 -3.28 16.53 10.74
CA GLU A 45 -2.48 15.30 10.68
C GLU A 45 -3.35 14.05 10.91
N PHE A 46 -4.28 14.10 11.88
CA PHE A 46 -5.18 12.99 12.17
C PHE A 46 -6.03 12.61 10.94
N ALA A 47 -6.55 13.60 10.21
CA ALA A 47 -7.30 13.37 8.99
C ALA A 47 -6.39 12.80 7.88
N ALA A 48 -5.16 13.30 7.75
CA ALA A 48 -4.19 12.81 6.77
C ALA A 48 -3.83 11.34 7.02
N LYS A 49 -3.50 10.96 8.26
CA LYS A 49 -3.28 9.56 8.66
C LYS A 49 -4.51 8.70 8.34
N GLY A 50 -5.70 9.20 8.63
CA GLY A 50 -6.96 8.52 8.28
C GLY A 50 -7.08 8.23 6.78
N PHE A 51 -6.71 9.18 5.91
CA PHE A 51 -6.71 8.98 4.45
C PHE A 51 -5.65 7.99 3.99
N ILE A 52 -4.44 8.05 4.55
CA ILE A 52 -3.35 7.11 4.26
C ILE A 52 -3.79 5.69 4.64
N TRP A 53 -4.28 5.50 5.86
CA TRP A 53 -4.79 4.23 6.35
C TRP A 53 -5.95 3.69 5.50
N THR A 54 -6.96 4.53 5.22
CA THR A 54 -8.12 4.12 4.40
C THR A 54 -7.69 3.72 2.99
N SER A 55 -6.71 4.43 2.41
CA SER A 55 -6.20 4.09 1.08
C SER A 55 -5.49 2.73 1.07
N PHE A 56 -4.68 2.49 2.11
CA PHE A 56 -3.98 1.22 2.30
C PHE A 56 -4.95 0.05 2.50
N GLU A 57 -5.88 0.20 3.44
CA GLU A 57 -6.90 -0.79 3.76
C GLU A 57 -7.71 -1.16 2.52
N ARG A 58 -8.21 -0.17 1.78
CA ARG A 58 -9.15 -0.39 0.68
C ARG A 58 -8.49 -0.72 -0.65
N GLY A 59 -7.19 -0.50 -0.79
CA GLY A 59 -6.46 -0.76 -2.03
C GLY A 59 -6.76 0.21 -3.17
N TYR A 60 -7.23 1.41 -2.85
CA TYR A 60 -7.40 2.49 -3.82
C TYR A 60 -7.13 3.84 -3.16
N LEU A 61 -6.76 4.84 -3.97
CA LEU A 61 -6.48 6.18 -3.46
C LEU A 61 -7.74 6.84 -2.91
N TYR A 62 -7.77 7.01 -1.59
CA TYR A 62 -8.83 7.71 -0.88
C TYR A 62 -8.30 9.03 -0.33
N TYR A 63 -8.91 10.15 -0.71
CA TYR A 63 -8.55 11.46 -0.16
C TYR A 63 -9.80 12.30 0.10
N GLY A 64 -9.74 13.10 1.17
CA GLY A 64 -10.75 14.09 1.50
C GLY A 64 -10.80 15.22 0.48
N SER A 65 -12.00 15.66 0.10
CA SER A 65 -12.16 16.62 -0.98
C SER A 65 -11.55 18.00 -0.68
N LYS A 66 -10.98 18.58 -1.75
CA LYS A 66 -10.53 19.98 -1.95
C LYS A 66 -9.27 20.41 -1.21
N LEU A 67 -8.12 19.99 -1.74
CA LEU A 67 -6.82 20.66 -1.52
C LEU A 67 -6.79 22.03 -2.25
N GLU A 68 -7.64 22.98 -1.84
CA GLU A 68 -7.67 24.33 -2.44
C GLU A 68 -6.33 25.07 -2.26
N THR A 69 -5.58 24.72 -1.21
CA THR A 69 -4.20 25.17 -0.97
C THR A 69 -3.25 24.66 -2.05
N ALA A 70 -3.28 23.35 -2.35
CA ALA A 70 -2.41 22.74 -3.36
C ALA A 70 -2.60 23.33 -4.77
N LYS A 71 -3.82 23.81 -5.11
CA LYS A 71 -4.06 24.49 -6.39
C LYS A 71 -3.33 25.83 -6.52
N LYS A 72 -3.04 26.50 -5.40
CA LYS A 72 -2.40 27.81 -5.37
C LYS A 72 -0.87 27.73 -5.31
N MET A 73 -0.33 26.55 -5.02
CA MET A 73 1.11 26.31 -4.98
C MET A 73 1.73 26.41 -6.37
N SER A 74 2.93 27.00 -6.43
CA SER A 74 3.85 26.93 -7.56
C SER A 74 4.36 25.49 -7.79
N ALA A 75 4.93 25.22 -8.96
CA ALA A 75 5.50 23.91 -9.26
C ALA A 75 6.58 23.47 -8.25
N PRO A 76 7.57 24.32 -7.87
CA PRO A 76 8.56 23.95 -6.86
C PRO A 76 7.95 23.64 -5.47
N GLU A 77 6.92 24.38 -5.05
CA GLU A 77 6.22 24.11 -3.80
C GLU A 77 5.50 22.75 -3.84
N LYS A 78 4.86 22.42 -4.96
CA LYS A 78 4.21 21.11 -5.15
C LYS A 78 5.22 19.98 -5.09
N GLU A 79 6.38 20.13 -5.73
CA GLU A 79 7.44 19.11 -5.71
C GLU A 79 7.99 18.89 -4.30
N ALA A 80 8.22 19.97 -3.54
CA ALA A 80 8.69 19.90 -2.16
C ALA A 80 7.66 19.20 -1.25
N VAL A 81 6.41 19.64 -1.29
CA VAL A 81 5.31 19.04 -0.51
C VAL A 81 5.08 17.57 -0.91
N ALA A 82 5.17 17.24 -2.20
CA ALA A 82 5.04 15.86 -2.66
C ALA A 82 6.15 14.97 -2.08
N ARG A 83 7.39 15.47 -2.04
CA ARG A 83 8.52 14.73 -1.47
C ARG A 83 8.37 14.52 0.04
N GLU A 84 7.99 15.56 0.76
CA GLU A 84 7.73 15.48 2.21
C GLU A 84 6.58 14.51 2.51
N LEU A 85 5.50 14.55 1.74
CA LEU A 85 4.39 13.61 1.89
C LEU A 85 4.80 12.17 1.59
N CYS A 86 5.58 11.93 0.54
CA CYS A 86 6.10 10.59 0.23
C CYS A 86 6.96 10.04 1.37
N ASN A 87 7.87 10.86 1.90
CA ASN A 87 8.68 10.49 3.06
C ASN A 87 7.81 10.21 4.29
N TYR A 88 6.84 11.06 4.58
CA TYR A 88 5.93 10.86 5.70
C TYR A 88 5.16 9.55 5.60
N VAL A 89 4.58 9.27 4.43
CA VAL A 89 3.82 8.05 4.18
C VAL A 89 4.70 6.82 4.42
N LYS A 90 5.91 6.81 3.86
CA LYS A 90 6.88 5.72 4.09
C LYS A 90 7.22 5.55 5.58
N SER A 91 7.60 6.64 6.26
CA SER A 91 7.91 6.63 7.70
C SER A 91 6.72 6.15 8.55
N TYR A 92 5.49 6.48 8.16
CA TYR A 92 4.29 5.98 8.83
C TYR A 92 4.18 4.46 8.71
N PHE A 93 4.40 3.89 7.53
CA PHE A 93 4.38 2.43 7.33
C PHE A 93 5.53 1.70 8.04
N GLU A 94 6.63 2.37 8.32
CA GLU A 94 7.75 1.85 9.11
C GLU A 94 7.54 2.01 10.64
N SER A 95 6.43 2.61 11.07
CA SER A 95 6.20 2.93 12.48
C SER A 95 5.52 1.79 13.26
N ASP A 96 5.80 1.74 14.57
CA ASP A 96 5.09 0.86 15.52
C ASP A 96 3.58 1.12 15.55
N GLU A 97 3.16 2.37 15.31
CA GLU A 97 1.75 2.76 15.24
C GLU A 97 1.06 2.03 14.09
N PHE A 98 1.65 2.04 12.89
CA PHE A 98 1.12 1.32 11.75
C PHE A 98 1.10 -0.19 12.01
N LEU A 99 2.20 -0.77 12.51
CA LEU A 99 2.27 -2.20 12.79
C LEU A 99 1.18 -2.64 13.77
N SER A 100 0.94 -1.87 14.83
CA SER A 100 -0.12 -2.13 15.81
C SER A 100 -1.51 -2.08 15.17
N ASN A 101 -1.77 -1.09 14.31
CA ASN A 101 -3.04 -0.96 13.61
C ASN A 101 -3.25 -2.08 12.59
N TYR A 102 -2.20 -2.46 11.86
CA TYR A 102 -2.21 -3.57 10.92
C TYR A 102 -2.55 -4.89 11.59
N GLN A 103 -1.90 -5.21 12.72
CA GLN A 103 -2.17 -6.44 13.46
C GLN A 103 -3.62 -6.50 13.96
N LYS A 104 -4.13 -5.39 14.53
CA LYS A 104 -5.54 -5.31 14.97
C LYS A 104 -6.51 -5.50 13.80
N TRP A 105 -6.25 -4.83 12.68
CA TRP A 105 -7.06 -4.95 11.47
C TRP A 105 -7.04 -6.39 10.96
N ARG A 106 -5.86 -6.97 10.74
CA ARG A 106 -5.68 -8.36 10.31
C ARG A 106 -6.43 -9.35 11.19
N GLU A 107 -6.26 -9.29 12.52
CA GLU A 107 -6.95 -10.21 13.44
C GLU A 107 -8.46 -9.98 13.46
N SER A 108 -8.95 -8.77 13.20
CA SER A 108 -10.40 -8.50 13.12
C SER A 108 -11.09 -9.22 11.94
N TYR A 109 -10.33 -9.53 10.88
CA TYR A 109 -10.81 -10.29 9.72
C TYR A 109 -10.50 -11.79 9.82
N ARG A 110 -9.84 -12.24 10.88
CA ARG A 110 -9.47 -13.64 11.04
C ARG A 110 -10.72 -14.51 11.19
N PRO A 111 -10.90 -15.54 10.36
CA PRO A 111 -11.98 -16.50 10.51
C PRO A 111 -12.01 -17.10 11.92
N GLN A 112 -13.12 -16.95 12.63
CA GLN A 112 -13.29 -17.46 14.00
C GLN A 112 -13.94 -18.85 14.06
N THR A 113 -14.62 -19.25 13.00
CA THR A 113 -15.35 -20.52 12.92
C THR A 113 -14.46 -21.61 12.36
N ALA A 114 -14.63 -22.83 12.89
CA ALA A 114 -14.03 -24.02 12.30
C ALA A 114 -14.43 -24.12 10.81
N PRO A 115 -13.50 -24.48 9.91
CA PRO A 115 -13.81 -24.68 8.51
C PRO A 115 -14.94 -25.70 8.40
N GLN A 116 -16.02 -25.33 7.71
CA GLN A 116 -17.08 -26.26 7.38
C GLN A 116 -16.56 -27.11 6.22
N PRO A 117 -16.29 -28.42 6.42
CA PRO A 117 -15.81 -29.24 5.34
C PRO A 117 -16.85 -29.28 4.23
N MET A 118 -16.41 -29.07 3.00
CA MET A 118 -17.26 -29.24 1.82
C MET A 118 -17.76 -30.68 1.78
N ASP A 119 -19.03 -30.87 1.37
CA ASP A 119 -19.57 -32.20 1.14
C ASP A 119 -18.64 -33.00 0.17
N PRO A 120 -18.24 -34.24 0.51
CA PRO A 120 -17.28 -34.98 -0.31
C PRO A 120 -17.72 -35.20 -1.76
N ALA A 121 -19.02 -35.41 -1.99
CA ALA A 121 -19.54 -35.60 -3.35
C ALA A 121 -19.52 -34.28 -4.12
N LEU A 122 -19.87 -33.17 -3.48
CA LEU A 122 -19.73 -31.83 -4.07
C LEU A 122 -18.28 -31.49 -4.40
N LYS A 123 -17.34 -31.79 -3.49
CA LYS A 123 -15.90 -31.57 -3.70
C LYS A 123 -15.37 -32.40 -4.87
N ALA A 124 -15.74 -33.69 -4.95
CA ALA A 124 -15.35 -34.55 -6.06
C ALA A 124 -15.89 -34.02 -7.41
N MET A 125 -17.17 -33.63 -7.45
CA MET A 125 -17.78 -33.04 -8.65
C MET A 125 -17.11 -31.72 -9.06
N GLN A 126 -16.75 -30.86 -8.11
CA GLN A 126 -16.01 -29.63 -8.41
C GLN A 126 -14.61 -29.89 -8.96
N LYS A 127 -13.88 -30.86 -8.39
CA LYS A 127 -12.58 -31.27 -8.92
C LYS A 127 -12.68 -31.78 -10.35
N GLU A 128 -13.61 -32.70 -10.61
CA GLU A 128 -13.83 -33.25 -11.95
C GLU A 128 -14.15 -32.15 -12.97
N ASN A 129 -15.01 -31.19 -12.59
CA ASN A 129 -15.34 -30.05 -13.45
C ASN A 129 -14.11 -29.18 -13.75
N ILE A 130 -13.28 -28.87 -12.74
CA ILE A 130 -12.09 -28.04 -12.93
C ILE A 130 -11.02 -28.79 -13.74
N GLU A 131 -10.79 -30.08 -13.47
CA GLU A 131 -9.88 -30.93 -14.24
C GLU A 131 -10.30 -31.00 -15.72
N SER A 132 -11.61 -31.12 -15.98
CA SER A 132 -12.16 -31.08 -17.34
C SER A 132 -11.91 -29.74 -18.03
N VAL A 133 -12.04 -28.62 -17.32
CA VAL A 133 -11.74 -27.29 -17.86
C VAL A 133 -10.24 -27.13 -18.16
N ILE A 134 -9.36 -27.53 -17.24
CA ILE A 134 -7.90 -27.52 -17.44
C ILE A 134 -7.54 -28.31 -18.70
N LYS A 135 -8.08 -29.52 -18.82
CA LYS A 135 -7.84 -30.38 -19.98
C LYS A 135 -8.28 -29.72 -21.29
N GLN A 136 -9.46 -29.09 -21.33
CA GLN A 136 -9.94 -28.36 -22.52
C GLN A 136 -9.02 -27.19 -22.89
N PHE A 137 -8.50 -26.46 -21.90
CA PHE A 137 -7.51 -25.40 -22.14
C PHE A 137 -6.19 -25.96 -22.64
N GLU A 138 -5.65 -27.03 -22.04
CA GLU A 138 -4.41 -27.67 -22.46
C GLU A 138 -4.50 -28.23 -23.89
N GLU A 139 -5.63 -28.85 -24.24
CA GLU A 139 -5.92 -29.33 -25.59
C GLU A 139 -5.98 -28.15 -26.59
N LEU A 140 -6.75 -27.10 -26.28
CA LEU A 140 -6.80 -25.88 -27.10
C LEU A 140 -5.40 -25.28 -27.29
N MET A 141 -4.61 -25.23 -26.22
CA MET A 141 -3.27 -24.66 -26.24
C MET A 141 -2.32 -25.45 -27.12
N THR A 142 -2.53 -26.75 -27.34
CA THR A 142 -1.59 -27.60 -28.11
C THR A 142 -1.34 -27.06 -29.52
N ASP A 143 -2.40 -26.57 -30.18
CA ASP A 143 -2.37 -26.09 -31.57
C ASP A 143 -2.09 -24.58 -31.71
N LEU A 144 -1.92 -23.87 -30.60
CA LEU A 144 -1.69 -22.43 -30.60
C LEU A 144 -0.19 -22.06 -30.77
N PRO A 145 0.11 -20.92 -31.40
CA PRO A 145 1.43 -20.30 -31.33
C PRO A 145 1.85 -19.95 -29.89
N ASP A 146 3.15 -19.91 -29.61
CA ASP A 146 3.69 -19.76 -28.24
C ASP A 146 3.28 -18.44 -27.55
N ASP A 147 3.16 -17.36 -28.31
CA ASP A 147 2.67 -16.07 -27.82
C ASP A 147 1.21 -16.13 -27.37
N GLN A 148 0.40 -16.94 -28.04
CA GLN A 148 -1.00 -17.17 -27.65
C GLN A 148 -1.11 -18.16 -26.49
N LYS A 149 -0.28 -19.22 -26.45
CA LYS A 149 -0.19 -20.13 -25.29
C LYS A 149 0.14 -19.37 -24.01
N ALA A 150 1.09 -18.44 -24.06
CA ALA A 150 1.47 -17.61 -22.92
C ALA A 150 0.30 -16.76 -22.39
N ALA A 151 -0.65 -16.37 -23.24
CA ALA A 151 -1.84 -15.63 -22.82
C ALA A 151 -2.86 -16.50 -22.05
N TYR A 152 -2.91 -17.81 -22.32
CA TYR A 152 -3.82 -18.75 -21.64
C TYR A 152 -3.22 -19.39 -20.38
N GLN A 153 -1.88 -19.44 -20.29
CA GLN A 153 -1.19 -20.06 -19.16
C GLN A 153 -1.64 -19.54 -17.77
N PRO A 154 -1.82 -18.21 -17.56
CA PRO A 154 -2.31 -17.71 -16.27
C PRO A 154 -3.71 -18.23 -15.90
N ALA A 155 -4.58 -18.47 -16.89
CA ALA A 155 -5.90 -19.03 -16.64
C ALA A 155 -5.81 -20.51 -16.22
N VAL A 156 -4.97 -21.30 -16.89
CA VAL A 156 -4.69 -22.69 -16.52
C VAL A 156 -4.11 -22.79 -15.11
N ASP A 157 -3.13 -21.93 -14.80
CA ASP A 157 -2.51 -21.89 -13.48
C ASP A 157 -3.51 -21.49 -12.39
N ALA A 158 -4.44 -20.56 -12.69
CA ALA A 158 -5.52 -20.22 -11.78
C ALA A 158 -6.47 -21.40 -11.51
N TYR A 159 -6.84 -22.19 -12.52
CA TYR A 159 -7.65 -23.39 -12.32
C TYR A 159 -6.91 -24.48 -11.53
N ARG A 160 -5.60 -24.67 -11.76
CA ARG A 160 -4.77 -25.56 -10.96
C ARG A 160 -4.68 -25.10 -9.50
N GLN A 161 -4.61 -23.79 -9.29
CA GLN A 161 -4.68 -23.23 -7.94
C GLN A 161 -6.04 -23.49 -7.30
N MET A 162 -7.15 -23.39 -8.03
CA MET A 162 -8.48 -23.75 -7.51
C MET A 162 -8.56 -25.22 -7.09
N LEU A 163 -7.97 -26.15 -7.85
CA LEU A 163 -7.89 -27.55 -7.44
C LEU A 163 -7.14 -27.72 -6.12
N THR A 164 -6.02 -27.01 -5.97
CA THR A 164 -5.22 -27.00 -4.73
C THR A 164 -6.03 -26.43 -3.57
N ASP A 165 -6.72 -25.31 -3.78
CA ASP A 165 -7.53 -24.64 -2.76
C ASP A 165 -8.73 -25.51 -2.31
N LEU A 166 -9.24 -26.42 -3.16
CA LEU A 166 -10.29 -27.39 -2.74
C LEU A 166 -9.76 -28.44 -1.75
N ASP A 167 -8.47 -28.74 -1.77
CA ASP A 167 -7.82 -29.66 -0.83
C ASP A 167 -7.37 -29.01 0.47
N ASP A 168 -7.53 -27.70 0.57
CA ASP A 168 -7.22 -26.96 1.77
C ASP A 168 -8.13 -27.42 2.94
N PRO A 169 -7.56 -27.93 4.04
CA PRO A 169 -8.35 -28.27 5.22
C PRO A 169 -8.92 -27.01 5.92
N ASN A 170 -8.44 -25.82 5.58
CA ASN A 170 -8.89 -24.55 6.14
C ASN A 170 -8.87 -23.40 5.11
N PRO A 171 -9.76 -23.46 4.09
CA PRO A 171 -9.73 -22.54 2.94
C PRO A 171 -9.93 -21.09 3.34
N GLU A 172 -10.76 -20.84 4.37
CA GLU A 172 -10.99 -19.48 4.88
C GLU A 172 -9.75 -18.91 5.58
N LEU A 173 -9.02 -19.71 6.38
CA LEU A 173 -7.77 -19.24 6.99
C LEU A 173 -6.68 -19.00 5.94
N THR A 174 -6.58 -19.85 4.93
CA THR A 174 -5.60 -19.66 3.85
C THR A 174 -5.92 -18.44 3.01
N LYS A 175 -7.20 -18.25 2.65
CA LYS A 175 -7.65 -17.03 1.97
C LYS A 175 -7.36 -15.79 2.81
N TRP A 176 -7.67 -15.82 4.10
CA TRP A 176 -7.34 -14.73 5.02
C TRP A 176 -5.83 -14.47 5.10
N SER A 177 -4.98 -15.50 5.20
CA SER A 177 -3.53 -15.33 5.23
C SER A 177 -2.98 -14.70 3.94
N ARG A 178 -3.60 -15.02 2.80
CA ARG A 178 -3.28 -14.45 1.47
C ARG A 178 -3.74 -13.00 1.34
N GLU A 179 -4.94 -12.67 1.82
CA GLU A 179 -5.51 -11.31 1.76
C GLU A 179 -4.91 -10.37 2.83
N TYR A 180 -4.51 -10.93 3.97
CA TYR A 180 -3.92 -10.24 5.11
C TYR A 180 -2.60 -10.93 5.51
N PRO A 181 -1.50 -10.66 4.77
CA PRO A 181 -0.20 -11.28 5.03
C PRO A 181 0.32 -11.13 6.47
N ASP A 182 1.12 -12.09 6.95
CA ASP A 182 1.77 -11.94 8.26
C ASP A 182 2.73 -10.75 8.29
N LYS A 183 3.48 -10.55 7.19
CA LYS A 183 4.36 -9.40 7.00
C LYS A 183 3.62 -8.30 6.25
N PRO A 184 3.39 -7.11 6.84
CA PRO A 184 2.68 -6.02 6.17
C PRO A 184 3.37 -5.57 4.87
N ASP A 185 4.69 -5.75 4.76
CA ASP A 185 5.51 -5.42 3.59
C ASP A 185 4.98 -6.05 2.29
N GLN A 186 4.43 -7.26 2.37
CA GLN A 186 3.83 -7.93 1.20
C GLN A 186 2.61 -7.15 0.68
N LEU A 187 1.77 -6.67 1.60
CA LEU A 187 0.61 -5.86 1.24
C LEU A 187 1.03 -4.44 0.82
N ILE A 188 2.03 -3.85 1.48
CA ILE A 188 2.61 -2.56 1.07
C ILE A 188 3.13 -2.64 -0.37
N ALA A 189 3.95 -3.64 -0.70
CA ALA A 189 4.45 -3.86 -2.06
C ALA A 189 3.31 -3.98 -3.07
N GLN A 190 2.26 -4.75 -2.74
CA GLN A 190 1.07 -4.85 -3.58
C GLN A 190 0.41 -3.47 -3.81
N ARG A 191 0.24 -2.64 -2.77
CA ARG A 191 -0.33 -1.29 -2.89
C ARG A 191 0.53 -0.36 -3.73
N LEU A 192 1.85 -0.43 -3.59
CA LEU A 192 2.78 0.37 -4.39
C LEU A 192 2.72 -0.02 -5.87
N ARG A 193 2.66 -1.32 -6.20
CA ARG A 193 2.47 -1.78 -7.59
C ARG A 193 1.16 -1.29 -8.18
N GLN A 194 0.05 -1.41 -7.44
CA GLN A 194 -1.26 -0.91 -7.87
C GLN A 194 -1.25 0.60 -8.15
N PHE A 195 -0.56 1.38 -7.31
CA PHE A 195 -0.38 2.80 -7.56
C PHE A 195 0.41 3.07 -8.84
N LEU A 196 1.56 2.39 -9.04
CA LEU A 196 2.40 2.58 -10.21
C LEU A 196 1.69 2.22 -11.51
N GLU A 197 0.96 1.10 -11.54
CA GLU A 197 0.18 0.67 -12.71
C GLU A 197 -0.79 1.77 -13.18
N ILE A 198 -1.47 2.43 -12.24
CA ILE A 198 -2.39 3.51 -12.55
C ILE A 198 -1.62 4.78 -12.94
N ALA A 199 -0.68 5.22 -12.10
CA ALA A 199 -0.01 6.51 -12.22
C ALA A 199 0.82 6.62 -13.51
N GLU A 200 1.50 5.55 -13.91
CA GLU A 200 2.31 5.53 -15.14
C GLU A 200 1.47 5.55 -16.42
N SER A 201 0.22 5.09 -16.33
CA SER A 201 -0.70 5.07 -17.48
C SER A 201 -1.37 6.43 -17.76
N VAL A 202 -1.02 7.48 -17.00
CA VAL A 202 -1.64 8.81 -17.09
C VAL A 202 -0.92 9.67 -18.13
N ASP A 203 -1.70 10.21 -19.07
CA ASP A 203 -1.26 11.30 -19.93
C ASP A 203 -1.50 12.64 -19.22
N TYR A 204 -0.44 13.20 -18.64
CA TYR A 204 -0.49 14.49 -17.95
C TYR A 204 -0.65 15.70 -18.87
N ASN A 205 -0.58 15.50 -20.20
CA ASN A 205 -0.86 16.54 -21.19
C ASN A 205 -2.31 16.47 -21.71
N ALA A 206 -3.14 15.57 -21.16
CA ALA A 206 -4.52 15.40 -21.60
C ALA A 206 -5.30 16.71 -21.53
N GLN A 207 -5.94 17.06 -22.65
CA GLN A 207 -6.68 18.32 -22.78
C GLN A 207 -8.03 18.27 -22.09
N LEU A 208 -8.40 19.38 -21.46
CA LEU A 208 -9.71 19.59 -20.83
C LEU A 208 -10.53 20.64 -21.59
N LYS A 209 -11.84 20.45 -21.61
CA LYS A 209 -12.85 21.40 -22.09
C LYS A 209 -13.83 21.76 -20.97
N ASP A 210 -14.54 22.86 -21.14
CA ASP A 210 -15.63 23.24 -20.25
C ASP A 210 -16.81 22.28 -20.38
N GLY A 211 -17.37 21.90 -19.24
CA GLY A 211 -18.55 21.06 -19.11
C GLY A 211 -19.62 21.72 -18.24
N PRO A 212 -20.78 21.05 -18.08
CA PRO A 212 -21.90 21.60 -17.33
C PRO A 212 -21.54 21.90 -15.87
N LYS A 213 -22.12 22.97 -15.32
CA LYS A 213 -21.95 23.38 -13.91
C LYS A 213 -20.48 23.62 -13.52
N GLY A 214 -19.68 24.17 -14.43
CA GLY A 214 -18.27 24.52 -14.17
C GLY A 214 -17.33 23.33 -14.01
N LYS A 215 -17.76 22.13 -14.40
CA LYS A 215 -16.90 20.95 -14.42
C LYS A 215 -15.96 21.03 -15.61
N LYS A 216 -14.70 20.63 -15.43
CA LYS A 216 -13.79 20.35 -16.54
C LYS A 216 -13.94 18.90 -16.97
N LEU A 217 -14.03 18.67 -18.27
CA LEU A 217 -14.12 17.34 -18.88
C LEU A 217 -12.92 17.12 -19.79
N PHE A 218 -12.38 15.92 -19.89
CA PHE A 218 -11.42 15.54 -20.90
C PHE A 218 -12.02 15.67 -22.29
N VAL A 219 -11.22 16.18 -23.22
CA VAL A 219 -11.56 16.24 -24.64
C VAL A 219 -11.65 14.82 -25.21
N ASN A 220 -10.73 13.93 -24.82
CA ASN A 220 -10.69 12.53 -25.23
C ASN A 220 -11.72 11.71 -24.43
N PRO A 221 -12.74 11.10 -25.08
CA PRO A 221 -13.73 10.26 -24.41
C PRO A 221 -13.14 9.05 -23.69
N ALA A 222 -12.03 8.50 -24.19
CA ALA A 222 -11.35 7.38 -23.53
C ALA A 222 -10.78 7.78 -22.17
N TYR A 223 -10.28 9.01 -22.03
CA TYR A 223 -9.81 9.56 -20.75
C TYR A 223 -10.98 9.89 -19.81
N GLU A 224 -12.14 10.28 -20.35
CA GLU A 224 -13.34 10.39 -19.53
C GLU A 224 -13.84 9.04 -19.01
N ALA A 225 -13.61 7.95 -19.72
CA ALA A 225 -13.97 6.61 -19.28
C ALA A 225 -12.98 6.01 -18.26
N ARG A 226 -11.80 6.61 -18.06
CA ARG A 226 -10.79 6.12 -17.10
C ARG A 226 -11.31 6.13 -15.66
N SER A 227 -10.68 5.31 -14.83
CA SER A 227 -10.99 5.17 -13.41
C SER A 227 -10.86 6.49 -12.65
N ARG A 228 -11.46 6.53 -11.47
CA ARG A 228 -11.42 7.69 -10.58
C ARG A 228 -9.97 8.01 -10.17
N GLU A 229 -9.21 6.97 -9.86
CA GLU A 229 -7.81 6.99 -9.42
C GLU A 229 -6.90 7.56 -10.52
N TRP A 230 -7.11 7.12 -11.76
CA TRP A 230 -6.40 7.69 -12.92
C TRP A 230 -6.63 9.21 -13.01
N LYS A 231 -7.89 9.64 -12.85
CA LYS A 231 -8.23 11.07 -12.83
C LYS A 231 -7.69 11.79 -11.59
N TYR A 232 -7.42 11.09 -10.49
CA TYR A 232 -6.78 11.67 -9.30
C TYR A 232 -5.30 11.93 -9.55
N CYS A 233 -4.59 10.95 -10.10
CA CYS A 233 -3.21 11.12 -10.55
C CYS A 233 -3.11 12.29 -11.54
N PHE A 234 -3.99 12.34 -12.55
CA PHE A 234 -4.03 13.47 -13.50
C PHE A 234 -4.24 14.83 -12.80
N ARG A 235 -5.16 14.93 -11.84
CA ARG A 235 -5.43 16.18 -11.11
C ARG A 235 -4.30 16.60 -10.17
N ALA A 236 -3.52 15.66 -9.65
CA ALA A 236 -2.31 15.97 -8.89
C ALA A 236 -1.26 16.67 -9.78
N GLY A 237 -1.26 16.34 -11.07
CA GLY A 237 -0.44 16.99 -12.09
C GLY A 237 0.98 16.44 -12.18
N LYS A 238 1.68 16.88 -13.22
CA LYS A 238 3.01 16.38 -13.57
C LYS A 238 4.06 16.69 -12.51
N ASP A 239 4.01 17.85 -11.88
CA ASP A 239 5.00 18.28 -10.87
C ASP A 239 4.99 17.33 -9.66
N VAL A 240 3.80 17.00 -9.15
CA VAL A 240 3.62 16.06 -8.03
C VAL A 240 4.00 14.64 -8.44
N MET A 241 3.48 14.18 -9.57
CA MET A 241 3.66 12.79 -10.01
C MET A 241 5.08 12.51 -10.51
N GLY A 242 5.79 13.53 -10.99
CA GLY A 242 7.21 13.48 -11.32
C GLY A 242 8.09 13.23 -10.10
N VAL A 243 7.63 13.55 -8.89
CA VAL A 243 8.29 13.19 -7.62
C VAL A 243 7.80 11.84 -7.10
N ALA A 244 6.48 11.63 -7.08
CA ALA A 244 5.87 10.46 -6.43
C ALA A 244 6.20 9.14 -7.14
N ILE A 245 6.13 9.09 -8.48
CA ILE A 245 6.39 7.86 -9.25
C ILE A 245 7.82 7.32 -9.01
N PRO A 246 8.91 8.09 -9.20
CA PRO A 246 10.25 7.58 -8.96
C PRO A 246 10.50 7.25 -7.48
N PHE A 247 9.90 8.00 -6.55
CA PHE A 247 9.97 7.68 -5.13
C PHE A 247 9.36 6.31 -4.83
N VAL A 248 8.14 6.06 -5.31
CA VAL A 248 7.42 4.80 -5.08
C VAL A 248 8.14 3.63 -5.75
N LYS A 249 8.75 3.82 -6.92
CA LYS A 249 9.63 2.80 -7.54
C LYS A 249 10.80 2.42 -6.65
N ALA A 250 11.52 3.41 -6.12
CA ALA A 250 12.64 3.16 -5.22
C ALA A 250 12.18 2.43 -3.96
N TRP A 251 11.10 2.92 -3.33
CA TRP A 251 10.55 2.29 -2.14
C TRP A 251 10.04 0.87 -2.39
N LEU A 252 9.40 0.60 -3.53
CA LEU A 252 8.99 -0.75 -3.90
C LEU A 252 10.19 -1.70 -3.99
N GLY A 253 11.30 -1.27 -4.60
CA GLY A 253 12.53 -2.05 -4.65
C GLY A 253 13.07 -2.38 -3.25
N GLU A 254 13.09 -1.39 -2.34
CA GLU A 254 13.51 -1.61 -0.95
C GLU A 254 12.61 -2.62 -0.21
N VAL A 255 11.29 -2.57 -0.43
CA VAL A 255 10.32 -3.47 0.21
C VAL A 255 10.38 -4.89 -0.38
N GLU A 256 10.72 -5.04 -1.65
CA GLU A 256 10.85 -6.35 -2.30
C GLU A 256 12.19 -7.04 -2.00
N GLU A 257 13.23 -6.27 -1.69
CA GLU A 257 14.56 -6.79 -1.34
C GLU A 257 14.72 -7.16 0.15
N GLY A 258 13.85 -6.65 1.03
CA GLY A 258 13.86 -6.90 2.49
C GLY A 258 13.06 -8.12 2.95
#